data_AF-A0A2N0XJC2-F1
#
_entry.id   AF-A0A2N0XJC2-F1
#
_cell.length_a   1.000
_cell.length_b   1.000
_cell.length_c   1.000
_cell.angle_alpha   90.00
_cell.angle_beta   90.00
_cell.angle_gamma   90.00
#
_symmetry.space_group_name_H-M   'P 1'
#
loop_
_entity.id
_entity.type
_entity.pdbx_description
1 polymer ?
#
loop_
_entity_poly.entity_id
_entity_poly.type
_entity_poly.pdbx_seq_one_letter_code
_entity_poly.pdbx_strand_id
1 'polypeptide(L)' 'MLSSVDLQLERLLIFSVLIIFFGVGFSGMLITFIINAVRKKQKNGLYYLLSFVIFGIIGLALATFYFYMILIK' A
#
# COMPACT_ATOMS: atom_id res chain seq x y z
N MET A 1 -20.50 -7.09 26.64
CA MET A 1 -19.02 -6.99 26.65
C MET A 1 -18.35 -7.62 25.42
N LEU A 2 -19.04 -7.67 24.25
CA LEU A 2 -18.44 -8.07 22.96
C LEU A 2 -17.91 -6.86 22.16
N SER A 3 -18.53 -5.68 22.33
CA SER A 3 -18.19 -4.45 21.61
C SER A 3 -16.72 -4.01 21.76
N SER A 4 -16.04 -4.33 22.87
CA SER A 4 -14.62 -4.00 23.06
C SER A 4 -13.68 -4.83 22.19
N VAL A 5 -14.06 -6.07 21.82
CA VAL A 5 -13.26 -6.96 20.97
C VAL A 5 -13.42 -6.58 19.50
N ASP A 6 -14.65 -6.27 19.06
CA ASP A 6 -14.91 -5.76 17.70
C ASP A 6 -14.13 -4.48 17.42
N LEU A 7 -14.08 -3.55 18.38
CA LEU A 7 -13.34 -2.29 18.25
C LEU A 7 -11.82 -2.50 18.11
N GLN A 8 -11.27 -3.59 18.66
CA GLN A 8 -9.86 -3.93 18.51
C GLN A 8 -9.58 -4.55 17.14
N LEU A 9 -10.46 -5.44 16.68
CA LEU A 9 -10.32 -6.12 15.40
C LEU A 9 -10.49 -5.16 14.22
N GLU A 10 -11.49 -4.27 14.25
CA GLU A 10 -11.67 -3.20 13.25
C GLU A 10 -10.43 -2.30 13.16
N ARG A 11 -9.89 -1.91 14.33
CA ARG A 11 -8.71 -1.05 14.40
C ARG A 11 -7.47 -1.74 13.82
N LEU A 12 -7.27 -3.02 14.12
CA LEU A 12 -6.20 -3.84 13.54
C LEU A 12 -6.34 -3.95 12.02
N LEU A 13 -7.56 -4.13 11.53
CA LEU A 13 -7.84 -4.20 10.09
C LEU A 13 -7.49 -2.88 9.39
N ILE A 14 -7.93 -1.75 9.95
CA ILE A 14 -7.61 -0.42 9.44
C ILE A 14 -6.10 -0.19 9.43
N PHE A 15 -5.41 -0.49 10.53
CA PHE A 15 -3.96 -0.37 10.58
C PHE A 15 -3.26 -1.28 9.57
N SER A 16 -3.75 -2.50 9.35
CA SER A 16 -3.18 -3.42 8.37
C SER A 16 -3.29 -2.86 6.95
N VAL A 17 -4.46 -2.34 6.59
CA VAL A 17 -4.69 -1.67 5.29
C VAL A 17 -3.75 -0.46 5.13
N LEU A 18 -3.64 0.38 6.15
CA LEU A 18 -2.76 1.55 6.12
C LEU A 18 -1.29 1.11 5.97
N ILE A 19 -0.82 0.16 6.75
CA ILE A 19 0.57 -0.34 6.69
C ILE A 19 0.89 -0.90 5.30
N ILE A 20 -0.01 -1.70 4.72
CA ILE A 20 0.19 -2.25 3.37
C ILE A 20 0.22 -1.13 2.34
N PHE A 21 -0.75 -0.22 2.38
CA PHE A 21 -0.83 0.88 1.43
C PHE A 21 0.40 1.79 1.49
N PHE A 22 0.76 2.27 2.68
CA PHE A 22 1.90 3.16 2.87
C PHE A 22 3.22 2.43 2.63
N GLY A 23 3.37 1.19 3.06
CA GLY A 23 4.60 0.41 2.86
C GLY A 23 4.87 0.14 1.38
N VAL A 24 3.90 -0.43 0.66
CA VAL A 24 4.03 -0.74 -0.78
C VAL A 24 4.09 0.55 -1.60
N GLY A 25 3.24 1.54 -1.29
CA GLY A 25 3.25 2.83 -1.97
C GLY A 25 4.58 3.56 -1.84
N PHE A 26 5.12 3.65 -0.61
CA PHE A 26 6.37 4.36 -0.34
C PHE A 26 7.58 3.66 -0.95
N SER A 27 7.65 2.32 -0.83
CA SER A 27 8.73 1.54 -1.45
C SER A 27 8.71 1.65 -2.98
N GLY A 28 7.54 1.54 -3.61
CA GLY A 28 7.39 1.69 -5.06
C GLY A 28 7.74 3.10 -5.57
N MET A 29 7.32 4.13 -4.83
CA MET A 29 7.72 5.52 -5.10
C MET A 29 9.24 5.69 -4.99
N LEU A 30 9.87 5.19 -3.93
CA LEU A 30 11.31 5.28 -3.72
C LEU A 30 12.11 4.58 -4.83
N ILE A 31 11.71 3.37 -5.22
CA ILE A 31 12.34 2.64 -6.33
C ILE A 31 12.25 3.47 -7.62
N THR A 32 11.07 4.02 -7.91
CA THR A 32 10.85 4.86 -9.09
C THR A 32 11.70 6.13 -9.04
N PHE A 33 11.83 6.74 -7.86
CA PHE A 33 12.67 7.91 -7.62
C PHE A 33 14.15 7.61 -7.89
N ILE A 34 14.67 6.51 -7.32
CA ILE A 34 16.05 6.07 -7.53
C ILE A 34 16.31 5.82 -9.02
N ILE A 35 15.41 5.12 -9.71
CA ILE A 35 15.55 4.85 -11.16
C ILE A 35 15.61 6.15 -11.95
N ASN A 36 14.72 7.11 -11.67
CA ASN A 36 14.71 8.39 -12.39
C ASN A 36 15.94 9.24 -12.06
N ALA A 37 16.42 9.22 -10.81
CA ALA A 37 17.63 9.90 -10.40
C ALA A 37 18.86 9.33 -11.14
N VAL A 38 19.01 8.01 -11.19
CA VAL A 38 20.08 7.32 -11.94
C VAL A 38 20.00 7.64 -13.43
N ARG A 39 18.79 7.69 -14.00
CA ARG A 39 18.56 8.03 -15.42
C ARG A 39 18.62 9.53 -15.70
N LYS A 40 18.94 10.38 -14.71
CA LYS A 40 18.93 11.85 -14.80
C LYS A 40 17.62 12.42 -15.37
N LYS A 41 16.49 11.72 -15.17
CA LYS A 41 15.17 12.16 -15.61
C LYS A 41 14.56 13.05 -14.54
N GLN A 42 14.43 14.33 -14.86
CA GLN A 42 13.69 15.26 -14.01
C GLN A 42 12.19 14.99 -14.16
N LYS A 43 11.56 14.61 -13.05
CA LYS A 43 10.12 14.39 -12.93
C LYS A 43 9.59 15.26 -11.81
N ASN A 44 8.42 15.85 -12.02
CA ASN A 44 7.79 16.74 -11.04
C ASN A 44 7.31 15.93 -9.81
N GLY A 45 7.16 16.58 -8.65
CA GLY A 45 6.69 15.93 -7.41
C GLY A 45 5.35 15.20 -7.58
N LEU A 46 4.45 15.74 -8.41
CA LEU A 46 3.17 15.10 -8.75
C LEU A 46 3.34 13.71 -9.38
N TYR A 47 4.40 13.48 -10.16
CA TYR A 47 4.66 12.17 -10.76
C TYR A 47 4.92 11.12 -9.66
N TYR A 48 5.71 11.48 -8.64
CA TYR A 48 6.02 10.57 -7.55
C TYR A 48 4.85 10.37 -6.59
N LEU A 49 4.04 11.41 -6.35
CA LEU A 49 2.77 11.27 -5.63
C LEU A 49 1.82 10.30 -6.33
N LEU A 50 1.68 10.41 -7.66
CA LEU A 50 0.87 9.46 -8.43
C LEU A 50 1.45 8.05 -8.37
N SER A 51 2.77 7.89 -8.52
CA SER A 51 3.42 6.58 -8.36
C SER A 51 3.15 5.98 -6.97
N PHE A 52 3.26 6.76 -5.91
CA PHE A 52 2.94 6.33 -4.54
C PHE A 52 1.52 5.78 -4.44
N VAL A 53 0.53 6.52 -4.94
CA VAL A 53 -0.88 6.11 -4.91
C VAL A 53 -1.11 4.84 -5.74
N ILE A 54 -0.54 4.76 -6.95
CA ILE A 54 -0.67 3.60 -7.84
C ILE A 54 -0.10 2.35 -7.16
N PHE A 55 1.13 2.41 -6.65
CA PHE A 55 1.75 1.27 -5.96
C PHE A 55 0.99 0.86 -4.70
N GLY A 56 0.48 1.83 -3.93
CA GLY A 56 -0.33 1.55 -2.75
C GLY A 56 -1.63 0.81 -3.09
N ILE A 57 -2.37 1.26 -4.11
CA ILE A 57 -3.61 0.61 -4.57
C ILE A 57 -3.32 -0.80 -5.10
N ILE A 58 -2.25 -0.96 -5.89
CA ILE A 58 -1.82 -2.27 -6.40
C ILE A 58 -1.51 -3.21 -5.22
N GLY A 59 -0.78 -2.75 -4.20
CA GLY A 59 -0.49 -3.51 -3.00
C GLY A 59 -1.74 -3.99 -2.27
N LEU A 60 -2.74 -3.13 -2.13
CA LEU A 60 -4.04 -3.50 -1.53
C LEU A 60 -4.84 -4.50 -2.38
N ALA A 61 -4.84 -4.33 -3.70
CA ALA A 61 -5.52 -5.26 -4.60
C ALA A 61 -4.89 -6.66 -4.52
N LEU A 62 -3.56 -6.75 -4.53
CA LEU A 62 -2.81 -7.99 -4.34
C LEU A 62 -3.08 -8.63 -2.99
N ALA A 63 -3.05 -7.84 -1.90
CA ALA A 63 -3.34 -8.35 -0.56
C ALA A 63 -4.76 -8.92 -0.46
N THR A 64 -5.75 -8.20 -0.99
CA THR A 64 -7.15 -8.64 -1.03
C THR A 64 -7.30 -9.92 -1.84
N PHE A 65 -6.68 -9.98 -3.03
CA PHE A 65 -6.71 -11.16 -3.88
C PHE A 65 -6.06 -12.38 -3.19
N TYR A 66 -4.93 -12.18 -2.51
CA TYR A 66 -4.26 -13.25 -1.77
C TYR A 66 -5.11 -13.77 -0.60
N PHE A 67 -5.72 -12.86 0.18
CA PHE A 67 -6.65 -13.23 1.23
C PHE A 67 -7.85 -14.02 0.69
N TYR A 68 -8.43 -13.59 -0.43
CA TYR A 68 -9.53 -14.27 -1.10
C TYR A 68 -9.14 -15.70 -1.52
N MET A 69 -7.97 -15.87 -2.12
CA MET A 69 -7.44 -17.17 -2.54
C MET A 69 -7.18 -18.11 -1.36
N ILE A 70 -6.76 -17.59 -0.21
CA ILE A 70 -6.59 -18.39 1.01
C ILE A 70 -7.94 -18.80 1.60
N LEU A 71 -8.92 -17.89 1.63
CA LEU A 71 -10.22 -18.11 2.27
C LEU A 71 -11.14 -19.07 1.49
N ILE A 72 -10.96 -19.17 0.17
CA ILE A 72 -11.77 -20.03 -0.71
C ILE A 72 -11.13 -21.40 -0.93
N LYS A 73 -9.93 -21.60 -0.42
CA LYS A 73 -9.29 -22.91 -0.33
C LYS A 73 -9.81 -23.68 0.88
#